data_AF-A0A1G6JQP2-F1
#
_entry.id   AF-A0A1G6JQP2-F1
#
_cell.length_a   1.000
_cell.length_b   1.000
_cell.length_c   1.000
_cell.angle_alpha   90.00
_cell.angle_beta   90.00
_cell.angle_gamma   90.00
#
_symmetry.space_group_name_H-M   'P 1'
#
loop_
_entity.id
_entity.type
_entity.pdbx_description
1 polymer ?
#
loop_
_entity_poly.entity_id
_entity_poly.type
_entity_poly.pdbx_seq_one_letter_code
_entity_poly.pdbx_strand_id
1 'polypeptide(L)'
;MRAKTFGILIALTGVLLLLRELGYSLTQNLATWEFLLILTGVFIILHAMRKPNHPYMMIWGGIAVGLGLHAWGLNHLEWWPSHWSLVPAIIGAAFLICGGIIKKNRRHGTIGTLLLCMGIFAWPGIHQIPGIGPFAVWLNTYWPGLLIILGLMLVFRKK
;
A
#
# COMPACT_ATOMS: atom_id res chain seq x y z
N MET A 1 -7.54 11.03 25.16
CA MET A 1 -6.71 9.99 24.47
C MET A 1 -6.19 10.39 23.09
N ARG A 2 -6.89 11.19 22.26
CA ARG A 2 -6.40 11.63 20.94
C ARG A 2 -5.09 12.43 21.00
N ALA A 3 -4.95 13.34 21.96
CA ALA A 3 -3.76 14.19 22.12
C ALA A 3 -2.48 13.38 22.40
N LYS A 4 -2.57 12.27 23.15
CA LYS A 4 -1.41 11.42 23.48
C LYS A 4 -0.81 10.78 22.24
N THR A 5 -1.64 10.29 21.31
CA THR A 5 -1.17 9.66 20.07
C THR A 5 -0.48 10.68 19.17
N PHE A 6 -1.10 11.84 18.93
CA PHE A 6 -0.48 12.89 18.12
C PHE A 6 0.81 13.42 18.76
N GLY A 7 0.84 13.54 20.09
CA GLY A 7 2.06 13.89 20.83
C GLY A 7 3.19 12.88 20.62
N ILE A 8 2.90 11.58 20.62
CA ILE A 8 3.89 10.53 20.33
C ILE A 8 4.42 10.65 18.89
N LEU A 9 3.55 10.91 17.91
CA LEU A 9 3.97 11.10 16.52
C LEU A 9 4.92 12.30 16.39
N ILE A 10 4.53 13.44 16.94
CA ILE A 10 5.33 14.67 16.89
C ILE A 10 6.66 14.46 17.62
N ALA A 11 6.67 13.78 18.77
CA ALA A 11 7.88 13.46 19.50
C ALA A 11 8.82 12.54 18.70
N LEU A 12 8.30 11.47 18.10
CA LEU A 12 9.10 10.55 17.27
C LEU A 12 9.68 11.25 16.03
N THR A 13 8.88 12.05 15.33
CA THR A 13 9.34 12.86 14.20
C THR A 13 10.39 13.88 14.64
N GLY A 14 10.20 14.54 15.78
CA GLY A 14 11.15 15.49 16.35
C GLY A 14 12.49 14.84 16.71
N VAL A 15 12.48 13.67 17.34
CA VAL A 15 13.70 12.90 17.65
C VAL A 15 14.44 12.50 16.37
N LEU A 16 13.73 12.04 15.34
CA LEU A 16 14.33 11.69 14.04
C LEU A 16 14.99 12.89 13.37
N LEU A 17 14.32 14.05 13.35
CA LEU A 17 14.88 15.28 12.78
C LEU A 17 16.09 15.78 13.58
N LEU A 18 16.05 15.68 14.90
CA LEU A 18 17.16 16.09 15.77
C LEU A 18 18.40 15.22 15.56
N LEU A 19 18.22 13.90 15.40
CA LEU A 19 19.30 12.99 15.06
C LEU A 19 19.87 13.26 13.65
N ARG A 20 19.05 13.76 12.72
CA ARG A 20 19.49 14.25 11.39
C ARG A 20 20.38 15.47 11.49
N GLU A 21 19.96 16.49 12.25
CA GLU A 21 20.76 17.71 12.44
C GLU A 21 22.08 17.44 13.18
N LEU A 22 22.12 16.42 14.04
CA LEU A 22 23.35 15.96 14.71
C LEU A 22 24.34 15.23 13.78
N GLY A 23 24.01 15.03 12.50
CA GLY A 23 24.94 14.49 11.51
C GLY A 23 25.14 12.98 11.58
N TYR A 24 24.26 12.23 12.26
CA TYR A 24 24.34 10.76 12.27
C TYR A 24 24.05 10.21 10.87
N SER A 25 25.01 9.50 10.26
CA SER A 25 24.88 8.94 8.90
C SER A 25 23.65 8.05 8.68
N LEU A 26 23.19 7.35 9.74
CA LEU A 26 21.98 6.52 9.70
C LEU A 26 20.71 7.34 9.38
N THR A 27 20.69 8.62 9.73
CA THR A 27 19.50 9.47 9.63
C THR A 27 19.33 10.17 8.28
N GLN A 28 20.38 10.26 7.47
CA GLN A 28 20.28 10.82 6.12
C GLN A 28 19.34 9.98 5.24
N ASN A 29 19.28 8.67 5.48
CA ASN A 29 18.40 7.72 4.78
C ASN A 29 17.05 7.49 5.48
N LEU A 30 16.89 7.91 6.74
CA LEU A 30 15.67 7.71 7.54
C LEU A 30 14.78 8.96 7.61
N ALA A 31 15.32 10.16 7.36
CA ALA A 31 14.56 11.41 7.34
C ALA A 31 14.06 11.76 5.93
N THR A 32 13.78 10.74 5.12
CA THR A 32 13.27 10.90 3.77
C THR A 32 11.74 10.84 3.77
N TRP A 33 11.11 11.35 2.70
CA TRP A 33 9.65 11.43 2.63
C TRP A 33 8.99 10.05 2.65
N GLU A 34 9.68 9.02 2.18
CA GLU A 34 9.25 7.62 2.18
C GLU A 34 9.10 7.11 3.61
N PHE A 35 10.09 7.39 4.47
CA PHE A 35 10.04 6.97 5.87
C PHE A 35 8.93 7.71 6.63
N LEU A 36 8.73 9.01 6.36
CA LEU A 36 7.60 9.75 6.92
C LEU A 36 6.24 9.16 6.49
N LEU A 37 6.13 8.70 5.24
CA LEU A 37 4.94 8.04 4.73
C LEU A 37 4.69 6.69 5.44
N ILE A 38 5.74 5.88 5.62
CA ILE A 38 5.68 4.62 6.39
C ILE A 38 5.25 4.90 7.83
N LEU A 39 5.92 5.82 8.52
CA LEU A 39 5.64 6.15 9.91
C LEU A 39 4.20 6.63 10.10
N THR A 40 3.73 7.50 9.20
CA THR A 40 2.35 7.99 9.20
C THR A 40 1.36 6.85 8.95
N GLY A 41 1.64 5.98 7.99
CA GLY A 41 0.82 4.80 7.70
C GLY A 41 0.70 3.84 8.89
N VAL A 42 1.82 3.50 9.53
CA VAL A 42 1.87 2.65 10.73
C VAL A 42 1.04 3.27 11.85
N PHE A 43 1.20 4.57 12.07
CA PHE A 43 0.44 5.28 13.08
C PHE A 43 -1.08 5.26 12.82
N ILE A 44 -1.49 5.47 11.57
CA ILE A 44 -2.88 5.37 11.15
C ILE A 44 -3.41 3.95 11.40
N ILE A 45 -2.64 2.91 11.07
CA ILE A 45 -3.02 1.51 11.34
C ILE A 45 -3.24 1.28 12.84
N LEU A 46 -2.27 1.66 13.68
CA LEU A 46 -2.37 1.50 15.14
C LEU A 46 -3.58 2.26 15.71
N HIS A 47 -3.85 3.46 15.20
CA HIS A 47 -5.04 4.23 15.58
C HIS A 47 -6.34 3.56 15.12
N ALA A 48 -6.36 3.01 13.90
CA ALA A 48 -7.51 2.34 13.31
C ALA A 48 -7.82 0.99 13.97
N MET A 49 -6.85 0.31 14.58
CA MET A 49 -7.10 -0.90 15.37
C MET A 49 -8.07 -0.63 16.52
N ARG A 50 -8.01 0.57 17.13
CA ARG A 50 -8.92 1.00 18.21
C ARG A 50 -10.29 1.50 17.71
N LYS A 51 -10.50 1.56 16.39
CA LYS A 51 -11.76 1.99 15.75
C LYS A 51 -12.30 0.88 14.85
N PRO A 52 -13.05 -0.10 15.40
CA PRO A 52 -13.55 -1.24 14.63
C PRO A 52 -14.48 -0.82 13.48
N ASN A 53 -15.27 0.25 13.67
CA ASN A 53 -16.28 0.68 12.70
C ASN A 53 -15.74 1.48 11.48
N HIS A 54 -14.42 1.70 11.39
CA HIS A 54 -13.81 2.48 10.30
C HIS A 54 -12.72 1.66 9.57
N PRO A 55 -13.11 0.65 8.76
CA PRO A 55 -12.15 -0.20 8.05
C PRO A 55 -11.27 0.57 7.06
N TYR A 56 -11.84 1.59 6.40
CA TYR A 56 -11.11 2.43 5.44
C TYR A 56 -9.88 3.11 6.05
N MET A 57 -9.93 3.50 7.32
CA MET A 57 -8.79 4.15 7.97
C MET A 57 -7.59 3.21 8.03
N MET A 58 -7.81 1.93 8.35
CA MET A 58 -6.75 0.92 8.40
C MET A 58 -6.23 0.60 7.00
N ILE A 59 -7.12 0.54 5.99
CA ILE A 59 -6.74 0.31 4.59
C ILE A 59 -5.85 1.46 4.08
N TRP A 60 -6.23 2.72 4.31
CA TRP A 60 -5.41 3.87 3.94
C TRP A 60 -4.04 3.87 4.62
N GLY A 61 -3.98 3.48 5.90
CA GLY A 61 -2.71 3.28 6.59
C GLY A 61 -1.87 2.19 5.94
N GLY A 62 -2.47 1.05 5.56
CA GLY A 62 -1.80 -0.03 4.84
C GLY A 62 -1.25 0.39 3.47
N ILE A 63 -2.04 1.16 2.70
CA ILE A 63 -1.61 1.70 1.40
C ILE A 63 -0.42 2.65 1.59
N ALA A 64 -0.48 3.55 2.58
CA ALA A 64 0.62 4.48 2.87
C ALA A 64 1.92 3.75 3.26
N VAL A 65 1.83 2.71 4.11
CA VAL A 65 2.99 1.89 4.46
C VAL A 65 3.54 1.18 3.22
N GLY A 66 2.70 0.52 2.43
CA GLY A 66 3.16 -0.24 1.27
C GLY A 66 3.80 0.64 0.19
N LEU A 67 3.20 1.81 -0.11
CA LEU A 67 3.77 2.78 -1.05
C LEU A 67 5.07 3.38 -0.51
N GLY A 68 5.14 3.66 0.80
CA GLY A 68 6.35 4.17 1.43
C GLY A 68 7.49 3.15 1.39
N LEU A 69 7.21 1.87 1.66
CA LEU A 69 8.19 0.79 1.52
C LEU A 69 8.66 0.63 0.08
N HIS A 70 7.73 0.70 -0.88
CA HIS A 70 8.06 0.60 -2.29
C HIS A 70 8.94 1.76 -2.76
N ALA A 71 8.59 2.99 -2.42
CA ALA A 71 9.39 4.17 -2.73
C ALA A 71 10.77 4.13 -2.06
N TRP A 72 10.82 3.70 -0.80
CA TRP A 72 12.09 3.53 -0.09
C TRP A 72 12.97 2.50 -0.78
N GLY A 73 12.39 1.36 -1.17
CA GLY A 73 13.08 0.31 -1.92
C GLY A 73 13.65 0.82 -3.25
N LEU A 74 12.88 1.61 -4.02
CA LEU A 74 13.37 2.18 -5.29
C LEU A 74 14.61 3.06 -5.12
N ASN A 75 14.74 3.75 -3.99
CA ASN A 75 15.82 4.70 -3.75
C ASN A 75 17.04 4.08 -3.05
N HIS A 76 16.89 2.92 -2.41
CA HIS A 76 17.94 2.33 -1.57
C HIS A 76 18.37 0.92 -2.01
N LEU A 77 17.60 0.24 -2.86
CA LEU A 77 17.85 -1.13 -3.27
C LEU A 77 17.89 -1.20 -4.81
N GLU A 78 19.08 -1.44 -5.37
CA GLU A 78 19.29 -1.51 -6.83
C GLU A 78 18.47 -2.61 -7.51
N TRP A 79 18.18 -3.69 -6.79
CA TRP A 79 17.39 -4.83 -7.28
C TRP A 79 15.89 -4.65 -7.08
N TRP A 80 15.44 -3.53 -6.51
CA TRP A 80 14.03 -3.36 -6.19
C TRP A 80 13.19 -3.21 -7.46
N PRO A 81 12.07 -3.93 -7.56
CA PRO A 81 11.26 -3.91 -8.76
C PRO A 81 10.61 -2.55 -8.99
N SER A 82 10.82 -1.93 -10.16
CA SER A 82 10.26 -0.62 -10.54
C SER A 82 9.00 -0.70 -11.42
N HIS A 83 8.49 -1.91 -11.64
CA HIS A 83 7.32 -2.11 -12.48
C HIS A 83 6.05 -1.60 -11.80
N TRP A 84 5.22 -0.89 -12.56
CA TRP A 84 3.98 -0.26 -12.08
C TRP A 84 2.98 -1.24 -11.46
N SER A 85 3.07 -2.54 -11.80
CA SER A 85 2.16 -3.58 -11.31
C SER A 85 2.20 -3.78 -9.79
N LEU A 86 3.25 -3.27 -9.14
CA LEU A 86 3.32 -3.24 -7.67
C LEU A 86 2.31 -2.29 -7.05
N VAL A 87 1.89 -1.22 -7.74
CA VAL A 87 0.90 -0.28 -7.22
C VAL A 87 -0.46 -0.98 -6.95
N PRO A 88 -1.11 -1.63 -7.93
CA PRO A 88 -2.33 -2.38 -7.67
C PRO A 88 -2.09 -3.56 -6.71
N ALA A 89 -0.91 -4.18 -6.72
CA ALA A 89 -0.58 -5.24 -5.77
C ALA A 89 -0.56 -4.73 -4.31
N ILE A 90 0.08 -3.58 -4.06
CA ILE A 90 0.14 -2.94 -2.74
C ILE A 90 -1.26 -2.54 -2.27
N ILE A 91 -2.04 -1.90 -3.15
CA ILE A 91 -3.42 -1.51 -2.82
C ILE A 91 -4.26 -2.76 -2.54
N GLY A 92 -4.15 -3.79 -3.37
CA GLY A 92 -4.81 -5.08 -3.19
C GLY A 92 -4.45 -5.75 -1.87
N ALA A 93 -3.17 -5.80 -1.52
CA ALA A 93 -2.68 -6.32 -0.25
C ALA A 93 -3.24 -5.53 0.94
N ALA A 94 -3.29 -4.20 0.87
CA ALA A 94 -3.88 -3.37 1.92
C ALA A 94 -5.38 -3.65 2.09
N PHE A 95 -6.14 -3.73 1.00
CA PHE A 95 -7.57 -4.08 1.05
C PHE A 95 -7.80 -5.51 1.59
N LEU A 96 -6.97 -6.47 1.17
CA LEU A 96 -7.07 -7.87 1.58
C LEU A 96 -6.70 -8.04 3.07
N ILE A 97 -5.51 -7.62 3.47
CA ILE A 97 -4.99 -7.82 4.82
C ILE A 97 -5.75 -6.93 5.81
N CYS A 98 -5.78 -5.61 5.58
CA CYS A 98 -6.38 -4.69 6.54
C CYS A 98 -7.91 -4.75 6.51
N GLY A 99 -8.52 -4.73 5.33
CA GLY A 99 -9.98 -4.72 5.17
C GLY A 99 -10.61 -6.10 5.26
N GLY A 100 -10.07 -7.08 4.54
CA GLY A 100 -10.62 -8.44 4.43
C GLY A 100 -10.33 -9.29 5.66
N ILE A 101 -9.06 -9.47 6.00
CA ILE A 101 -8.61 -10.41 7.03
C ILE A 101 -8.78 -9.79 8.42
N ILE A 102 -8.16 -8.64 8.67
CA ILE A 102 -8.13 -8.04 10.02
C ILE A 102 -9.50 -7.45 10.40
N LYS A 103 -10.13 -6.68 9.50
CA LYS A 103 -11.46 -6.11 9.74
C LYS A 103 -12.61 -7.06 9.36
N LYS A 104 -12.31 -8.30 8.94
CA LYS A 104 -13.28 -9.36 8.61
C LYS A 104 -14.36 -8.93 7.59
N ASN A 105 -14.05 -8.00 6.69
CA ASN A 105 -15.01 -7.51 5.71
C ASN A 105 -14.83 -8.21 4.35
N ARG A 106 -15.72 -9.16 4.06
CA ARG A 106 -15.67 -9.99 2.84
C ARG A 106 -15.61 -9.16 1.55
N ARG A 107 -16.35 -8.04 1.46
CA ARG A 107 -16.33 -7.18 0.26
C ARG A 107 -14.95 -6.57 0.02
N HIS A 108 -14.31 -6.07 1.08
CA HIS A 108 -12.96 -5.52 0.98
C HIS A 108 -11.93 -6.61 0.69
N GLY A 109 -12.11 -7.82 1.26
CA GLY A 109 -11.31 -8.98 0.94
C GLY A 109 -11.37 -9.35 -0.55
N THR A 110 -12.57 -9.44 -1.14
CA THR A 110 -12.75 -9.74 -2.57
C THR A 110 -12.11 -8.68 -3.47
N ILE A 111 -12.32 -7.39 -3.16
CA ILE A 111 -11.69 -6.28 -3.88
C ILE A 111 -10.16 -6.38 -3.79
N GLY A 112 -9.65 -6.65 -2.58
CA GLY A 112 -8.22 -6.79 -2.32
C GLY A 112 -7.58 -7.95 -3.08
N THR A 113 -8.21 -9.13 -3.06
CA THR A 113 -7.76 -10.30 -3.83
C THR A 113 -7.72 -9.98 -5.32
N LEU A 114 -8.77 -9.35 -5.86
CA LEU A 114 -8.84 -9.02 -7.29
C LEU A 114 -7.70 -8.07 -7.70
N LEU A 115 -7.48 -6.99 -6.94
CA LEU A 115 -6.40 -6.02 -7.18
C LEU A 115 -5.01 -6.65 -7.01
N LEU A 116 -4.84 -7.51 -6.00
CA LEU A 116 -3.57 -8.19 -5.75
C LEU A 116 -3.24 -9.16 -6.90
N CYS A 117 -4.19 -9.98 -7.32
CA CYS A 117 -4.04 -10.85 -8.48
C CYS A 117 -3.70 -10.05 -9.72
N MET A 118 -4.42 -8.95 -9.97
CA MET A 118 -4.16 -8.07 -11.11
C MET A 118 -2.73 -7.52 -11.13
N GLY A 119 -2.20 -7.08 -9.98
CA GLY A 119 -0.81 -6.64 -9.88
C GLY A 119 0.21 -7.77 -10.08
N ILE A 120 -0.09 -8.98 -9.60
CA ILE A 120 0.77 -10.15 -9.81
C ILE A 120 0.78 -10.54 -11.30
N PHE A 121 -0.38 -10.66 -11.95
CA PHE A 121 -0.46 -11.07 -13.36
C PHE A 121 0.07 -10.01 -14.33
N ALA A 122 0.08 -8.73 -13.94
CA ALA A 122 0.72 -7.67 -14.71
C ALA A 122 2.25 -7.68 -14.59
N TRP A 123 2.85 -8.51 -13.72
CA TRP A 123 4.30 -8.61 -13.60
C TRP A 123 4.92 -9.31 -14.84
N PRO A 124 5.96 -8.73 -15.48
CA PRO A 124 6.55 -9.28 -16.70
C PRO A 124 7.09 -10.71 -16.56
N GLY A 125 7.58 -11.08 -15.37
CA GLY A 125 8.07 -12.44 -15.10
C GLY A 125 6.98 -13.52 -15.24
N ILE A 126 5.70 -13.17 -15.11
CA ILE A 126 4.59 -14.12 -15.29
C ILE A 126 4.41 -14.50 -16.76
N HIS A 127 4.83 -13.65 -17.70
CA HIS A 127 4.66 -13.91 -19.15
C HIS A 127 5.47 -15.12 -19.62
N GLN A 128 6.53 -15.46 -18.88
CA GLN A 128 7.43 -16.56 -19.21
C GLN A 128 6.93 -17.92 -18.70
N ILE A 129 5.87 -17.96 -17.89
CA ILE A 129 5.33 -19.20 -17.33
C ILE A 129 4.49 -19.92 -18.40
N PRO A 130 4.84 -21.15 -18.81
CA PRO A 130 4.08 -21.92 -19.78
C PRO A 130 2.62 -22.10 -19.34
N GLY A 131 1.67 -21.87 -20.25
CA GLY A 131 0.22 -21.97 -19.98
C GLY A 131 -0.41 -20.70 -19.36
N ILE A 132 0.36 -19.87 -18.67
CA ILE A 132 -0.12 -18.61 -18.05
C ILE A 132 0.25 -17.39 -18.90
N GLY A 133 1.36 -17.47 -19.64
CA GLY A 133 1.89 -16.37 -20.44
C GLY A 133 0.89 -15.65 -21.35
N PRO A 134 0.13 -16.37 -22.22
CA PRO A 134 -0.84 -15.73 -23.11
C PRO A 134 -1.94 -14.95 -22.37
N PHE A 135 -2.41 -15.48 -21.24
CA PHE A 135 -3.41 -14.82 -20.40
C PHE A 135 -2.84 -13.56 -19.74
N ALA A 136 -1.60 -13.63 -19.25
CA ALA A 136 -0.93 -12.51 -18.61
C ALA A 136 -0.62 -11.37 -19.60
N VAL A 137 -0.27 -11.67 -20.86
CA VAL A 137 -0.10 -10.67 -21.93
C VAL A 137 -1.43 -9.99 -22.24
N TRP A 138 -2.51 -10.75 -22.40
CA TRP A 138 -3.85 -10.18 -22.63
C TRP A 138 -4.28 -9.28 -21.48
N LEU A 139 -4.10 -9.73 -20.22
CA LEU A 139 -4.44 -8.94 -19.05
C LEU A 139 -3.62 -7.64 -18.99
N ASN A 140 -2.33 -7.69 -19.29
CA ASN A 140 -1.44 -6.52 -19.29
C ASN A 140 -1.81 -5.48 -20.36
N THR A 141 -2.43 -5.89 -21.47
CA THR A 141 -2.89 -4.97 -22.52
C THR A 141 -4.23 -4.31 -22.14
N TYR A 142 -5.15 -5.04 -21.52
CA TYR A 142 -6.54 -4.60 -21.33
C TYR A 142 -6.94 -4.23 -19.89
N TRP A 143 -6.02 -4.35 -18.92
CA TRP A 143 -6.30 -3.99 -17.52
C TRP A 143 -6.82 -2.56 -17.30
N PRO A 144 -6.42 -1.50 -18.05
CA PRO A 144 -6.98 -0.17 -17.83
C PRO A 144 -8.48 -0.16 -18.14
N GLY A 145 -8.89 -0.89 -19.19
CA GLY A 145 -10.30 -1.07 -19.54
C GLY A 145 -11.08 -1.80 -18.45
N LEU A 146 -10.51 -2.85 -17.85
CA LEU A 146 -11.12 -3.55 -16.72
C LEU A 146 -11.32 -2.65 -15.51
N LEU A 147 -10.35 -1.78 -15.19
CA LEU A 147 -10.49 -0.80 -14.10
C LEU A 147 -11.57 0.24 -14.39
N ILE A 148 -11.66 0.73 -15.63
CA ILE A 148 -12.71 1.67 -16.04
C ILE A 148 -14.07 1.01 -15.87
N ILE A 149 -14.25 -0.21 -16.38
CA ILE A 149 -15.51 -0.96 -16.27
C ILE A 149 -15.86 -1.21 -14.80
N LEU A 150 -14.93 -1.70 -13.99
CA LEU A 150 -15.16 -1.93 -12.56
C LEU A 150 -15.48 -0.64 -11.82
N GLY A 151 -14.78 0.45 -12.12
CA GLY A 151 -15.03 1.78 -11.56
C GLY A 151 -16.43 2.27 -11.89
N LEU A 152 -16.83 2.20 -13.16
CA LEU A 152 -18.18 2.58 -13.60
C LEU A 152 -19.24 1.69 -12.96
N MET A 153 -19.04 0.37 -12.93
CA MET A 153 -19.97 -0.56 -12.27
C MET A 153 -20.17 -0.23 -10.79
N LEU A 154 -19.12 0.17 -10.08
CA LEU A 154 -19.19 0.58 -8.67
C LEU A 154 -19.90 1.93 -8.51
N VAL A 155 -19.66 2.89 -9.40
CA VAL A 155 -20.31 4.21 -9.39
C VAL A 155 -21.81 4.10 -9.68
N PHE A 156 -22.19 3.29 -10.67
CA PHE A 156 -23.58 3.13 -11.10
C PHE A 156 -24.35 2.05 -10.33
N ARG A 157 -23.68 1.26 -9.49
CA ARG A 157 -24.38 0.44 -8.49
C ARG A 157 -25.03 1.36 -7.47
N LYS A 158 -26.30 1.69 -7.69
CA LYS A 158 -27.18 2.22 -6.64
C LYS A 158 -27.14 1.27 -5.44
N LYS A 159 -27.11 1.86 -4.23
CA LYS A 159 -27.15 1.13 -2.95
C LYS A 159 -28.28 0.10 -2.93
#